data_AF-A0AAV0GYC4-F1
#
_entry.id   AF-A0AAV0GYC4-F1
#
_cell.length_a   1.000
_cell.length_b   1.000
_cell.length_c   1.000
_cell.angle_alpha   90.00
_cell.angle_beta   90.00
_cell.angle_gamma   90.00
#
_symmetry.space_group_name_H-M   'P 1'
#
loop_
_entity.id
_entity.type
_entity.pdbx_description
1 polymer ?
#
loop_
_entity_poly.entity_id
_entity_poly.type
_entity_poly.pdbx_seq_one_letter_code
_entity_poly.pdbx_strand_id
1 'polypeptide(L)'
;MGLKRSSSSLFLSFLVALFLVLSNSAVVCNAGETSSFVRREAKSVDMPLHSDVFQPPSGYNAPQQVHITLGDQEGSAMIVSWVTMDEPGSSEVVYWKEDESSVKKYAHGKHKSYKFHDYTSGYIHHCTIRKLEHDTKYYYEVGIGHTVRRFVFTTPPPVGPDVPYTFGMIGDLGQTFDSNITLTHYEKNPRKPQALLFAGDLSYADNYPNHDQHRWDTWGRFVERSVAYQPWIWCAGNHELDFVPEIVTIFPIHVVVYNSFRKE
;
A
#
# COMPACT_ATOMS: atom_id res chain seq x y z
N MET A 1 -43.31 -62.86 -10.39
CA MET A 1 -42.91 -61.44 -10.22
C MET A 1 -41.38 -61.41 -10.32
N GLY A 2 -40.83 -61.05 -11.47
CA GLY A 2 -39.39 -61.13 -11.72
C GLY A 2 -39.05 -60.36 -12.98
N LEU A 3 -38.90 -59.03 -12.85
CA LEU A 3 -38.44 -58.19 -13.96
C LEU A 3 -36.99 -58.56 -14.28
N LYS A 4 -36.77 -59.18 -15.44
CA LYS A 4 -35.45 -59.22 -16.09
C LYS A 4 -35.07 -57.77 -16.43
N ARG A 5 -34.24 -57.14 -15.59
CA ARG A 5 -33.59 -55.87 -15.96
C ARG A 5 -32.74 -56.12 -17.21
N SER A 6 -33.10 -55.47 -18.30
CA SER A 6 -32.41 -55.56 -19.58
C SER A 6 -30.95 -55.14 -19.42
N SER A 7 -30.00 -56.02 -19.77
CA SER A 7 -28.56 -55.72 -19.69
C SER A 7 -28.15 -54.48 -20.50
N SER A 8 -28.96 -54.10 -21.50
CA SER A 8 -28.77 -52.90 -22.32
C SER A 8 -28.88 -51.60 -21.53
N SER A 9 -29.71 -51.53 -20.49
CA SER A 9 -29.89 -50.30 -19.70
C SER A 9 -28.70 -50.05 -18.78
N LEU A 10 -28.11 -51.10 -18.21
CA LEU A 10 -26.91 -51.01 -17.38
C LEU A 10 -25.68 -50.62 -18.21
N PHE A 11 -25.58 -51.15 -19.43
CA PHE A 11 -24.51 -50.81 -20.36
C PHE A 11 -24.58 -49.35 -20.81
N LEU A 12 -25.78 -48.83 -21.10
CA LEU A 12 -25.96 -47.44 -21.47
C LEU A 12 -25.65 -46.49 -20.30
N SER A 13 -26.10 -46.81 -19.08
CA SER A 13 -25.74 -46.02 -17.90
C SER A 13 -24.24 -46.01 -17.62
N PHE A 14 -23.55 -47.13 -17.86
CA PHE A 14 -22.09 -47.20 -17.73
C PHE A 14 -21.39 -46.32 -18.78
N LEU A 15 -21.85 -46.33 -20.02
CA LEU A 15 -21.30 -45.47 -21.08
C LEU A 15 -21.52 -43.98 -20.79
N VAL A 16 -22.69 -43.60 -20.28
CA VAL A 16 -22.97 -42.20 -19.89
C VAL A 16 -22.11 -41.77 -18.71
N ALA A 17 -21.97 -42.62 -17.69
CA ALA A 17 -21.08 -42.35 -16.56
C ALA A 17 -19.61 -42.23 -16.99
N LEU A 18 -19.16 -43.12 -17.88
CA LEU A 18 -17.81 -43.08 -18.44
C LEU A 18 -17.59 -41.81 -19.27
N PHE A 19 -18.57 -41.42 -20.09
CA PHE A 19 -18.52 -40.18 -20.86
C PHE A 19 -18.46 -38.95 -19.95
N LEU A 20 -19.25 -38.90 -18.88
CA LEU A 20 -19.22 -37.82 -17.89
C LEU A 20 -17.90 -37.73 -17.11
N VAL A 21 -17.30 -38.89 -16.79
CA VAL A 21 -15.97 -38.93 -16.15
C VAL A 21 -14.89 -38.47 -17.13
N LEU A 22 -14.94 -38.92 -18.38
CA LEU A 22 -13.99 -38.52 -19.43
C LEU A 22 -14.16 -37.04 -19.82
N SER A 23 -15.38 -36.51 -19.83
CA SER A 23 -15.65 -35.10 -20.13
C SER A 23 -15.23 -34.17 -18.99
N ASN A 24 -15.35 -34.60 -17.72
CA ASN A 24 -14.85 -33.82 -16.58
C ASN A 24 -13.33 -33.91 -16.39
N SER A 25 -12.69 -35.01 -16.82
CA SER A 25 -11.22 -35.12 -16.85
C SER A 25 -10.60 -34.41 -18.06
N ALA A 26 -11.41 -34.01 -19.06
CA ALA A 26 -11.00 -33.16 -20.18
C ALA A 26 -10.98 -31.66 -19.84
N VAL A 27 -11.32 -31.26 -18.61
CA VAL A 27 -10.79 -30.01 -18.07
C VAL A 27 -9.32 -30.28 -17.77
N VAL A 28 -8.51 -30.24 -18.83
CA VAL A 28 -7.07 -30.18 -18.73
C VAL A 28 -6.79 -28.84 -18.06
N CYS A 29 -6.76 -28.84 -16.73
CA CYS A 29 -6.05 -27.80 -16.02
C CYS A 29 -4.66 -27.79 -16.64
N ASN A 30 -4.33 -26.75 -17.39
CA ASN A 30 -3.01 -26.56 -17.99
C ASN A 30 -2.03 -26.17 -16.87
N ALA A 31 -1.92 -27.04 -15.86
CA ALA A 31 -1.02 -26.95 -14.74
C ALA A 31 0.36 -27.36 -15.26
N GLY A 32 1.08 -26.39 -15.81
CA GLY A 32 2.38 -26.65 -16.45
C GLY A 32 2.95 -25.47 -17.23
N GLU A 33 2.13 -24.47 -17.59
CA GLU A 33 2.64 -23.24 -18.19
C GLU A 33 3.23 -22.34 -17.11
N THR A 34 4.54 -22.50 -16.89
CA THR A 34 5.36 -21.54 -16.15
C THR A 34 5.91 -20.51 -17.14
N SER A 35 6.08 -19.27 -16.67
CA SER A 35 6.75 -18.24 -17.46
C SER A 35 8.17 -18.68 -17.82
N SER A 36 8.67 -18.27 -18.98
CA SER A 36 10.09 -18.38 -19.31
C SER A 36 10.98 -17.47 -18.45
N PHE A 37 10.37 -16.62 -17.62
CA PHE A 37 11.07 -15.79 -16.65
C PHE A 37 11.76 -16.65 -15.58
N VAL A 38 13.08 -16.57 -15.54
CA VAL A 38 13.90 -17.16 -14.48
C VAL A 38 14.42 -16.03 -13.60
N ARG A 39 14.04 -16.04 -12.31
CA ARG A 39 14.60 -15.12 -11.31
C ARG A 39 16.09 -15.40 -11.16
N ARG A 40 16.91 -14.36 -11.01
CA ARG A 40 18.33 -14.53 -10.68
C ARG A 40 18.44 -15.26 -9.33
N GLU A 41 19.37 -16.21 -9.25
CA GLU A 41 19.59 -17.01 -8.03
C GLU A 41 20.15 -16.16 -6.88
N ALA A 42 20.90 -15.11 -7.21
CA ALA A 42 21.44 -14.18 -6.22
C ALA A 42 20.31 -13.42 -5.50
N LYS A 43 20.45 -13.28 -4.17
CA LYS A 43 19.57 -12.44 -3.37
C LYS A 43 19.59 -11.00 -3.86
N SER A 44 18.42 -10.36 -3.82
CA SER A 44 18.29 -8.94 -4.10
C SER A 44 19.10 -8.13 -3.09
N VAL A 45 19.77 -7.10 -3.57
CA VAL A 45 20.67 -6.25 -2.77
C VAL A 45 19.92 -5.00 -2.36
N ASP A 46 19.90 -4.71 -1.05
CA ASP A 46 19.33 -3.47 -0.53
C ASP A 46 20.06 -2.26 -1.09
N MET A 47 19.29 -1.23 -1.44
CA MET A 47 19.87 0.01 -1.91
C MET A 47 20.70 0.65 -0.78
N PRO A 48 21.88 1.20 -1.08
CA PRO A 48 22.68 1.92 -0.08
C PRO A 48 21.94 3.14 0.48
N LEU A 49 22.19 3.51 1.74
CA LEU A 49 21.53 4.66 2.40
C LEU A 49 21.74 6.00 1.68
N HIS A 50 22.81 6.13 0.88
CA HIS A 50 23.12 7.32 0.10
C HIS A 50 22.45 7.33 -1.30
N SER A 51 21.60 6.34 -1.61
CA SER A 51 20.86 6.30 -2.87
C SER A 51 19.97 7.53 -3.04
N ASP A 52 19.78 7.97 -4.27
CA ASP A 52 18.94 9.10 -4.65
C ASP A 52 17.51 8.98 -4.11
N VAL A 53 16.91 7.79 -4.20
CA VAL A 53 15.56 7.50 -3.72
C VAL A 53 15.37 7.64 -2.20
N PHE A 54 16.45 7.70 -1.44
CA PHE A 54 16.42 7.85 0.02
C PHE A 54 16.80 9.25 0.48
N GLN A 55 17.05 10.18 -0.44
CA GLN A 55 17.46 11.54 -0.06
C GLN A 55 16.29 12.28 0.62
N PRO A 56 16.53 12.94 1.76
CA PRO A 56 15.51 13.79 2.36
C PRO A 56 15.22 15.00 1.47
N PRO A 57 14.00 15.55 1.51
CA PRO A 57 13.68 16.79 0.81
C PRO A 57 14.49 17.95 1.41
N SER A 58 14.90 18.88 0.55
CA SER A 58 15.62 20.08 0.97
C SER A 58 14.71 21.09 1.67
N GLY A 59 15.26 21.82 2.63
CA GLY A 59 14.58 22.92 3.32
C GLY A 59 14.36 22.61 4.80
N TYR A 60 14.29 23.68 5.61
CA TYR A 60 14.09 23.54 7.04
C TYR A 60 12.74 22.87 7.34
N ASN A 61 12.80 21.81 8.16
CA ASN A 61 11.67 21.00 8.58
C ASN A 61 10.75 20.55 7.42
N ALA A 62 11.34 20.30 6.25
CA ALA A 62 10.60 19.88 5.07
C ALA A 62 9.90 18.54 5.32
N PRO A 63 8.56 18.47 5.13
CA PRO A 63 7.82 17.22 5.26
C PRO A 63 8.42 16.15 4.36
N GLN A 64 8.62 14.95 4.90
CA GLN A 64 9.12 13.79 4.15
C GLN A 64 8.23 12.59 4.40
N GLN A 65 8.44 11.51 3.64
CA GLN A 65 7.67 10.27 3.76
C GLN A 65 6.18 10.55 3.60
N VAL A 66 5.80 11.42 2.66
CA VAL A 66 4.40 11.80 2.43
C VAL A 66 3.66 10.61 1.81
N HIS A 67 2.52 10.26 2.38
CA HIS A 67 1.75 9.10 1.97
C HIS A 67 0.25 9.36 2.19
N ILE A 68 -0.59 8.81 1.30
CA ILE A 68 -2.05 8.90 1.41
C ILE A 68 -2.73 7.52 1.37
N THR A 69 -3.87 7.41 2.03
CA THR A 69 -4.77 6.25 1.96
C THR A 69 -6.23 6.69 2.14
N LEU A 70 -7.19 5.87 1.72
CA LEU A 70 -8.61 6.18 1.87
C LEU A 70 -8.96 6.37 3.35
N GLY A 71 -9.73 7.42 3.64
CA GLY A 71 -10.11 7.81 5.00
C GLY A 71 -11.52 7.38 5.43
N ASP A 72 -12.26 6.77 4.53
CA ASP A 72 -13.61 6.24 4.72
C ASP A 72 -13.90 5.11 3.74
N GLN A 73 -15.06 4.45 3.90
CA GLN A 73 -15.48 3.33 3.05
C GLN A 73 -16.04 3.79 1.71
N GLU A 74 -16.53 5.02 1.63
CA GLU A 74 -17.19 5.55 0.44
C GLU A 74 -16.19 6.19 -0.54
N GLY A 75 -14.97 6.51 -0.10
CA GLY A 75 -13.97 7.20 -0.91
C GLY A 75 -14.13 8.72 -0.94
N SER A 76 -14.86 9.28 0.04
CA SER A 76 -15.07 10.73 0.21
C SER A 76 -14.09 11.35 1.23
N ALA A 77 -13.15 10.57 1.76
CA ALA A 77 -12.11 11.03 2.66
C ALA A 77 -10.74 10.48 2.27
N MET A 78 -9.69 11.24 2.59
CA MET A 78 -8.29 10.86 2.37
C MET A 78 -7.49 11.17 3.64
N ILE A 79 -6.74 10.19 4.14
CA ILE A 79 -5.79 10.38 5.24
C ILE A 79 -4.44 10.76 4.62
N VAL A 80 -4.00 11.98 4.87
CA VAL A 80 -2.68 12.48 4.49
C VAL A 80 -1.75 12.33 5.68
N SER A 81 -0.60 11.72 5.46
CA SER A 81 0.39 11.44 6.50
C SER A 81 1.79 11.84 6.02
N TRP A 82 2.62 12.32 6.94
CA TRP A 82 4.00 12.75 6.67
C TRP A 82 4.82 12.81 7.96
N VAL A 83 6.13 12.97 7.82
CA VAL A 83 7.06 13.11 8.93
C VAL A 83 7.80 14.44 8.82
N THR A 84 7.95 15.14 9.95
CA THR A 84 8.87 16.26 10.14
C THR A 84 9.99 15.82 11.09
N MET A 85 11.24 16.20 10.81
CA MET A 85 12.41 15.67 11.54
C MET A 85 13.04 16.67 12.50
N ASP A 86 12.94 17.97 12.21
CA ASP A 86 13.66 18.99 12.98
C ASP A 86 12.86 19.45 14.20
N GLU A 87 11.55 19.65 14.04
CA GLU A 87 10.64 20.07 15.11
C GLU A 87 9.19 19.65 14.77
N PRO A 88 8.23 19.69 15.72
CA PRO A 88 6.88 19.17 15.50
C PRO A 88 6.21 19.72 14.25
N GLY A 89 6.29 21.03 14.01
CA GLY A 89 5.60 21.68 12.89
C GLY A 89 4.06 21.60 12.95
N SER A 90 3.40 22.13 11.93
CA SER A 90 1.93 22.11 11.82
C SER A 90 1.41 20.75 11.32
N SER A 91 0.33 20.26 11.94
CA SER A 91 -0.43 19.08 11.44
C SER A 91 -1.58 19.48 10.51
N GLU A 92 -1.53 20.68 9.94
CA GLU A 92 -2.53 21.20 9.02
C GLU A 92 -2.26 20.75 7.58
N VAL A 93 -3.34 20.41 6.87
CA VAL A 93 -3.34 20.20 5.42
C VAL A 93 -4.20 21.26 4.76
N VAL A 94 -3.61 21.97 3.81
CA VAL A 94 -4.32 22.93 2.95
C VAL A 94 -4.64 22.24 1.64
N TYR A 95 -5.90 22.26 1.19
CA TYR A 95 -6.31 21.52 0.00
C TYR A 95 -7.38 22.26 -0.81
N TRP A 96 -7.44 22.01 -2.11
CA TRP A 96 -8.40 22.62 -3.04
C TRP A 96 -8.58 21.75 -4.29
N LYS A 97 -9.72 21.93 -4.98
CA LYS A 97 -9.98 21.26 -6.26
C LYS A 97 -9.19 21.92 -7.39
N GLU A 98 -8.79 21.16 -8.41
CA GLU A 98 -8.05 21.68 -9.55
C GLU A 98 -8.73 22.89 -10.24
N ASP A 99 -10.06 22.90 -10.30
CA ASP A 99 -10.88 23.95 -10.91
C ASP A 99 -11.19 25.15 -9.99
N GLU A 100 -10.87 25.05 -8.69
CA GLU A 100 -11.18 26.06 -7.66
C GLU A 100 -9.93 26.51 -6.88
N SER A 101 -8.83 26.82 -7.58
CA SER A 101 -7.55 27.15 -6.93
C SER A 101 -7.55 28.39 -6.02
N SER A 102 -8.56 29.26 -6.14
CA SER A 102 -8.75 30.42 -5.27
C SER A 102 -9.42 30.08 -3.93
N VAL A 103 -10.05 28.90 -3.81
CA VAL A 103 -10.81 28.48 -2.63
C VAL A 103 -10.04 27.38 -1.90
N LYS A 104 -9.12 27.79 -1.03
CA LYS A 104 -8.36 26.87 -0.17
C LYS A 104 -9.18 26.45 1.05
N LYS A 105 -9.27 25.14 1.27
CA LYS A 105 -9.84 24.50 2.46
C LYS A 105 -8.72 24.02 3.37
N TYR A 106 -9.04 23.83 4.65
CA TYR A 106 -8.09 23.46 5.70
C TYR A 106 -8.60 22.24 6.46
N ALA A 107 -7.71 21.31 6.77
CA ALA A 107 -7.98 20.18 7.65
C ALA A 107 -6.90 20.13 8.73
N HIS A 108 -7.29 19.82 9.97
CA HIS A 108 -6.38 19.78 11.11
C HIS A 108 -6.18 18.33 11.57
N GLY A 109 -4.93 17.90 11.57
CA GLY A 109 -4.49 16.60 12.02
C GLY A 109 -3.92 16.62 13.44
N LYS A 110 -3.29 15.51 13.80
CA LYS A 110 -2.50 15.34 15.02
C LYS A 110 -1.16 14.72 14.65
N HIS A 111 -0.16 14.87 15.51
CA HIS A 111 1.09 14.14 15.37
C HIS A 111 1.40 13.29 16.60
N LYS A 112 2.28 12.32 16.41
CA LYS A 112 2.82 11.44 17.45
C LYS A 112 4.27 11.10 17.12
N SER A 113 5.01 10.64 18.11
CA SER A 113 6.35 10.05 17.94
C SER A 113 6.41 8.74 18.69
N TYR A 114 7.33 7.88 18.32
CA TYR A 114 7.59 6.62 19.01
C TYR A 114 9.08 6.43 19.24
N LYS A 115 9.40 5.50 20.15
CA LYS A 115 10.74 5.02 20.38
C LYS A 115 10.77 3.52 20.18
N PHE A 116 11.86 3.02 19.63
CA PHE A 116 12.11 1.60 19.46
C PHE A 116 13.60 1.37 19.71
N HIS A 117 13.94 0.65 20.77
CA HIS A 117 15.32 0.54 21.24
C HIS A 117 15.99 1.94 21.41
N ASP A 118 17.07 2.20 20.69
CA ASP A 118 17.82 3.47 20.64
C ASP A 118 17.30 4.44 19.57
N TYR A 119 16.38 4.01 18.71
CA TYR A 119 15.74 4.87 17.73
C TYR A 119 14.63 5.71 18.36
N THR A 120 14.56 6.98 17.96
CA THR A 120 13.43 7.88 18.22
C THR A 120 12.97 8.45 16.88
N SER A 121 11.68 8.30 16.58
CA SER A 121 11.13 8.81 15.33
C SER A 121 11.10 10.33 15.27
N GLY A 122 10.96 10.87 14.07
CA GLY A 122 10.46 12.23 13.89
C GLY A 122 9.02 12.40 14.40
N TYR A 123 8.40 13.52 14.03
CA TYR A 123 7.01 13.80 14.34
C TYR A 123 6.13 13.35 13.19
N ILE A 124 5.28 12.36 13.47
CA ILE A 124 4.49 11.65 12.47
C ILE A 124 3.08 12.23 12.50
N HIS A 125 2.74 12.93 11.43
CA HIS A 125 1.46 13.60 11.28
C HIS A 125 0.45 12.72 10.57
N HIS A 126 -0.80 12.78 11.04
CA HIS A 126 -1.95 12.24 10.33
C HIS A 126 -3.07 13.28 10.33
N CYS A 127 -3.57 13.59 9.13
CA CYS A 127 -4.68 14.50 8.92
C CYS A 127 -5.70 13.86 7.99
N THR A 128 -6.96 13.81 8.39
CA THR A 128 -8.04 13.28 7.53
C THR A 128 -8.76 14.43 6.86
N ILE A 129 -8.64 14.52 5.54
CA ILE A 129 -9.50 15.37 4.71
C ILE A 129 -10.81 14.62 4.50
N ARG A 130 -11.96 15.29 4.70
CA ARG A 130 -13.30 14.67 4.64
C ARG A 130 -14.21 15.45 3.70
N LYS A 131 -15.32 14.84 3.32
CA LYS A 131 -16.36 15.45 2.46
C LYS A 131 -15.77 15.93 1.12
N LEU A 132 -14.89 15.11 0.55
CA LEU A 132 -14.35 15.30 -0.78
C LEU A 132 -15.41 14.91 -1.81
N GLU A 133 -15.42 15.61 -2.94
CA GLU A 133 -16.21 15.23 -4.10
C GLU A 133 -15.55 14.02 -4.78
N HIS A 134 -16.36 13.10 -5.32
CA HIS A 134 -15.88 11.94 -6.06
C HIS A 134 -15.32 12.31 -7.43
N ASP A 135 -14.48 11.45 -8.00
CA ASP A 135 -13.88 11.62 -9.33
C ASP A 135 -13.27 13.01 -9.55
N THR A 136 -12.65 13.56 -8.50
CA THR A 136 -12.20 14.94 -8.45
C THR A 136 -10.73 15.01 -8.08
N LYS A 137 -9.98 15.82 -8.83
CA LYS A 137 -8.55 16.05 -8.57
C LYS A 137 -8.38 17.15 -7.53
N TYR A 138 -7.67 16.82 -6.46
CA TYR A 138 -7.34 17.73 -5.36
C TYR A 138 -5.84 17.94 -5.26
N TYR A 139 -5.45 19.20 -5.16
CA TYR A 139 -4.11 19.57 -4.70
C TYR A 139 -4.12 19.66 -3.18
N TYR A 140 -3.02 19.29 -2.55
CA TYR A 140 -2.83 19.46 -1.12
C TYR A 140 -1.40 19.89 -0.77
N GLU A 141 -1.28 20.66 0.30
CA GLU A 141 -0.03 21.20 0.84
C GLU A 141 0.15 20.76 2.30
N VAL A 142 1.38 20.40 2.64
CA VAL A 142 1.85 20.06 3.99
C VAL A 142 3.11 20.86 4.33
N GLY A 143 3.47 20.93 5.61
CA GLY A 143 4.64 21.72 6.07
C GLY A 143 4.33 23.20 6.24
N ILE A 144 3.07 23.52 6.53
CA ILE A 144 2.60 24.90 6.73
C ILE A 144 3.37 25.55 7.88
N GLY A 145 3.93 26.74 7.62
CA GLY A 145 4.77 27.50 8.56
C GLY A 145 6.28 27.37 8.31
N HIS A 146 6.73 26.35 7.56
CA HIS A 146 8.14 26.15 7.23
C HIS A 146 8.32 25.87 5.72
N THR A 147 8.98 24.78 5.34
CA THR A 147 9.11 24.36 3.95
C THR A 147 7.84 23.66 3.49
N VAL A 148 7.02 24.35 2.70
CA VAL A 148 5.78 23.80 2.15
C VAL A 148 6.07 22.89 0.97
N ARG A 149 5.45 21.70 0.96
CA ARG A 149 5.45 20.78 -0.18
C ARG A 149 4.03 20.55 -0.69
N ARG A 150 3.88 20.54 -2.01
CA ARG A 150 2.59 20.38 -2.69
C ARG A 150 2.54 19.06 -3.45
N PHE A 151 1.40 18.42 -3.39
CA PHE A 151 1.09 17.15 -4.05
C PHE A 151 -0.31 17.20 -4.65
N VAL A 152 -0.71 16.13 -5.33
CA VAL A 152 -2.01 16.02 -5.99
C VAL A 152 -2.51 14.59 -5.94
N PHE A 153 -3.80 14.39 -5.74
CA PHE A 153 -4.45 13.08 -5.85
C PHE A 153 -5.82 13.23 -6.52
N THR A 154 -6.40 12.12 -6.97
CA THR A 154 -7.77 12.06 -7.49
C THR A 154 -8.59 11.15 -6.59
N THR A 155 -9.76 11.61 -6.15
CA THR A 155 -10.72 10.77 -5.41
C THR A 155 -11.32 9.71 -6.33
N PRO A 156 -11.70 8.53 -5.79
CA PRO A 156 -12.38 7.52 -6.58
C PRO A 156 -13.78 8.01 -7.02
N PRO A 157 -14.33 7.45 -8.11
CA PRO A 157 -15.72 7.64 -8.47
C PRO A 157 -16.66 7.14 -7.35
N PRO A 158 -17.94 7.56 -7.33
CA PRO A 158 -18.91 7.06 -6.37
C PRO A 158 -19.07 5.55 -6.47
N VAL A 159 -19.35 4.88 -5.36
CA VAL A 159 -19.57 3.43 -5.34
C VAL A 159 -20.77 3.05 -6.22
N GLY A 160 -20.59 2.07 -7.09
CA GLY A 160 -21.66 1.54 -7.94
C GLY A 160 -21.29 0.19 -8.57
N PRO A 161 -22.27 -0.61 -9.00
CA PRO A 161 -22.07 -1.97 -9.47
C PRO A 161 -21.22 -2.06 -10.74
N ASP A 162 -21.30 -1.06 -11.61
CA ASP A 162 -20.64 -1.04 -12.93
C ASP A 162 -19.53 0.01 -13.03
N VAL A 163 -19.03 0.50 -11.89
CA VAL A 163 -18.03 1.56 -11.84
C VAL A 163 -16.63 0.96 -12.04
N PRO A 164 -15.92 1.30 -13.14
CA PRO A 164 -14.60 0.75 -13.39
C PRO A 164 -13.58 1.38 -12.43
N TYR A 165 -12.67 0.55 -11.93
CA TYR A 165 -11.53 1.02 -11.14
C TYR A 165 -10.33 0.09 -11.35
N THR A 166 -9.14 0.67 -11.51
CA THR A 166 -7.91 -0.13 -11.71
C THR A 166 -7.07 -0.13 -10.45
N PHE A 167 -6.96 -1.29 -9.80
CA PHE A 167 -6.03 -1.51 -8.71
C PHE A 167 -4.70 -2.06 -9.21
N GLY A 168 -3.60 -1.55 -8.66
CA GLY A 168 -2.34 -2.29 -8.65
C GLY A 168 -2.29 -3.20 -7.44
N MET A 169 -1.37 -4.16 -7.49
CA MET A 169 -1.13 -5.06 -6.38
C MET A 169 0.37 -5.30 -6.25
N ILE A 170 0.90 -5.01 -5.06
CA ILE A 170 2.29 -5.23 -4.66
C ILE A 170 2.27 -5.82 -3.24
N GLY A 171 3.17 -6.74 -2.94
CA GLY A 171 3.49 -7.17 -1.58
C GLY A 171 4.99 -7.35 -1.50
N ASP A 172 5.51 -7.52 -0.29
CA ASP A 172 6.91 -7.92 -0.06
C ASP A 172 7.90 -6.95 -0.76
N LEU A 173 7.63 -5.64 -0.68
CA LEU A 173 8.35 -4.68 -1.53
C LEU A 173 9.80 -4.55 -1.09
N GLY A 174 10.05 -4.29 0.19
CA GLY A 174 11.38 -3.95 0.69
C GLY A 174 11.98 -2.72 0.01
N GLN A 175 13.30 -2.60 0.03
CA GLN A 175 14.03 -1.43 -0.44
C GLN A 175 15.31 -1.79 -1.20
N THR A 176 15.21 -2.83 -2.03
CA THR A 176 16.27 -3.33 -2.91
C THR A 176 16.25 -2.65 -4.28
N PHE A 177 17.26 -2.90 -5.11
CA PHE A 177 17.23 -2.49 -6.51
C PHE A 177 16.04 -3.10 -7.28
N ASP A 178 15.67 -4.35 -6.98
CA ASP A 178 14.50 -5.01 -7.58
C ASP A 178 13.18 -4.37 -7.11
N SER A 179 13.13 -3.90 -5.85
CA SER A 179 12.02 -3.11 -5.30
C SER A 179 11.84 -1.82 -6.09
N ASN A 180 12.93 -1.11 -6.37
CA ASN A 180 12.90 0.13 -7.16
C ASN A 180 12.43 -0.12 -8.61
N ILE A 181 12.87 -1.22 -9.22
CA ILE A 181 12.40 -1.64 -10.56
C ILE A 181 10.90 -1.93 -10.52
N THR A 182 10.44 -2.69 -9.53
CA THR A 182 9.03 -3.06 -9.36
C THR A 182 8.15 -1.82 -9.24
N LEU A 183 8.52 -0.89 -8.36
CA LEU A 183 7.77 0.36 -8.18
C LEU A 183 7.80 1.22 -9.47
N THR A 184 8.93 1.29 -10.16
CA THR A 184 9.05 1.99 -11.44
C THR A 184 8.17 1.37 -12.53
N HIS A 185 8.06 0.04 -12.58
CA HIS A 185 7.17 -0.67 -13.51
C HIS A 185 5.70 -0.39 -13.22
N TYR A 186 5.34 -0.33 -11.94
CA TYR A 186 4.00 0.03 -11.50
C TYR A 186 3.63 1.46 -11.94
N GLU A 187 4.50 2.44 -11.67
CA GLU A 187 4.31 3.85 -12.04
C GLU A 187 4.19 4.04 -13.57
N LYS A 188 4.94 3.26 -14.35
CA LYS A 188 4.95 3.32 -15.83
C LYS A 188 3.91 2.41 -16.49
N ASN A 189 3.07 1.73 -15.72
CA ASN A 189 2.10 0.79 -16.29
C ASN A 189 1.08 1.53 -17.16
N PRO A 190 0.88 1.16 -18.44
CA PRO A 190 -0.03 1.86 -19.34
C PRO A 190 -1.50 1.78 -18.90
N ARG A 191 -1.87 0.82 -18.03
CA ARG A 191 -3.21 0.74 -17.43
C ARG A 191 -3.47 1.79 -16.36
N LYS A 192 -2.42 2.52 -15.92
CA LYS A 192 -2.49 3.62 -14.93
C LYS A 192 -3.35 3.28 -13.71
N PRO A 193 -2.88 2.36 -12.84
CA PRO A 193 -3.58 2.07 -11.60
C PRO A 193 -3.89 3.33 -10.80
N GLN A 194 -5.06 3.37 -10.18
CA GLN A 194 -5.59 4.53 -9.46
C GLN A 194 -5.44 4.39 -7.93
N ALA A 195 -5.19 3.17 -7.46
CA ALA A 195 -4.83 2.84 -6.09
C ALA A 195 -3.94 1.59 -6.08
N LEU A 196 -3.23 1.37 -4.98
CA LEU A 196 -2.45 0.15 -4.76
C LEU A 196 -3.03 -0.66 -3.61
N LEU A 197 -3.26 -1.95 -3.81
CA LEU A 197 -3.44 -2.90 -2.72
C LEU A 197 -2.06 -3.41 -2.31
N PHE A 198 -1.65 -3.12 -1.07
CA PHE A 198 -0.34 -3.48 -0.55
C PHE A 198 -0.44 -4.66 0.42
N ALA A 199 0.04 -5.83 0.01
CA ALA A 199 -0.18 -7.11 0.68
C ALA A 199 0.83 -7.43 1.81
N GLY A 200 1.23 -6.43 2.60
CA GLY A 200 2.15 -6.61 3.74
C GLY A 200 3.63 -6.71 3.34
N ASP A 201 4.47 -6.77 4.37
CA ASP A 201 5.93 -6.82 4.32
C ASP A 201 6.54 -5.63 3.56
N LEU A 202 6.56 -4.49 4.24
CA LEU A 202 6.83 -3.19 3.64
C LEU A 202 8.32 -2.93 3.53
N SER A 203 8.98 -2.64 4.66
CA SER A 203 10.34 -2.09 4.68
C SER A 203 11.43 -3.13 4.84
N TYR A 204 11.10 -4.27 5.47
CA TYR A 204 12.04 -5.27 5.99
C TYR A 204 13.11 -4.66 6.92
N ALA A 205 12.74 -3.63 7.70
CA ALA A 205 13.62 -3.02 8.70
C ALA A 205 14.07 -4.01 9.78
N ASP A 206 13.25 -5.02 10.08
CA ASP A 206 13.53 -6.09 11.04
C ASP A 206 14.67 -7.04 10.61
N ASN A 207 15.04 -7.05 9.33
CA ASN A 207 16.22 -7.78 8.85
C ASN A 207 17.55 -7.13 9.26
N TYR A 208 17.52 -5.92 9.80
CA TYR A 208 18.70 -5.18 10.23
C TYR A 208 18.98 -5.37 11.73
N PRO A 209 20.23 -5.20 12.18
CA PRO A 209 20.56 -5.28 13.61
C PRO A 209 19.63 -4.41 14.45
N ASN A 210 19.02 -5.01 15.49
CA ASN A 210 18.05 -4.37 16.37
C ASN A 210 16.82 -3.76 15.67
N HIS A 211 16.45 -4.29 14.49
CA HIS A 211 15.37 -3.78 13.65
C HIS A 211 15.57 -2.29 13.35
N ASP A 212 16.72 -1.91 12.78
CA ASP A 212 17.11 -0.53 12.51
C ASP A 212 15.98 0.28 11.85
N GLN A 213 15.23 1.03 12.67
CA GLN A 213 14.01 1.73 12.23
C GLN A 213 14.31 2.89 11.27
N HIS A 214 15.57 3.31 11.11
CA HIS A 214 15.94 4.22 10.03
C HIS A 214 15.63 3.64 8.64
N ARG A 215 15.48 2.31 8.53
CA ARG A 215 15.03 1.63 7.32
C ARG A 215 13.56 1.84 7.00
N TRP A 216 12.72 2.16 8.00
CA TRP A 216 11.37 2.67 7.75
C TRP A 216 11.43 4.08 7.14
N ASP A 217 12.31 4.94 7.65
CA ASP A 217 12.46 6.31 7.14
C ASP A 217 12.92 6.33 5.68
N THR A 218 13.91 5.51 5.32
CA THR A 218 14.36 5.37 3.92
C THR A 218 13.27 4.80 3.03
N TRP A 219 12.56 3.76 3.49
CA TRP A 219 11.47 3.16 2.73
C TRP A 219 10.34 4.17 2.46
N GLY A 220 9.95 4.94 3.49
CA GLY A 220 8.94 5.99 3.37
C GLY A 220 9.32 7.06 2.34
N ARG A 221 10.59 7.50 2.32
CA ARG A 221 11.09 8.45 1.30
C ARG A 221 11.13 7.82 -0.10
N PHE A 222 11.49 6.54 -0.20
CA PHE A 222 11.53 5.81 -1.46
C PHE A 222 10.17 5.67 -2.13
N VAL A 223 9.12 5.30 -1.38
CA VAL A 223 7.78 5.07 -1.95
C VAL A 223 6.96 6.34 -2.10
N GLU A 224 7.33 7.45 -1.43
CA GLU A 224 6.63 8.75 -1.45
C GLU A 224 6.27 9.21 -2.88
N ARG A 225 7.18 8.99 -3.83
CA ARG A 225 7.00 9.36 -5.24
C ARG A 225 5.78 8.74 -5.92
N SER A 226 5.23 7.67 -5.34
CA SER A 226 3.97 7.04 -5.76
C SER A 226 2.86 7.29 -4.74
N VAL A 227 3.10 6.95 -3.47
CA VAL A 227 2.05 6.94 -2.46
C VAL A 227 1.60 8.33 -1.99
N ALA A 228 2.31 9.40 -2.33
CA ALA A 228 1.82 10.77 -2.12
C ALA A 228 0.76 11.20 -3.17
N TYR A 229 0.59 10.43 -4.26
CA TYR A 229 -0.25 10.83 -5.40
C TYR A 229 -1.46 9.91 -5.62
N GLN A 230 -1.43 8.71 -5.05
CA GLN A 230 -2.53 7.76 -5.10
C GLN A 230 -2.61 6.94 -3.80
N PRO A 231 -3.81 6.54 -3.36
CA PRO A 231 -3.95 5.80 -2.13
C PRO A 231 -3.34 4.40 -2.24
N TRP A 232 -2.48 4.07 -1.28
CA TRP A 232 -2.10 2.68 -1.02
C TRP A 232 -2.95 2.16 0.13
N ILE A 233 -3.48 0.95 -0.01
CA ILE A 233 -4.32 0.27 0.97
C ILE A 233 -3.47 -0.79 1.66
N TRP A 234 -3.32 -0.64 2.97
CA TRP A 234 -2.30 -1.34 3.74
C TRP A 234 -2.83 -2.63 4.36
N CYS A 235 -2.08 -3.71 4.18
CA CYS A 235 -2.15 -4.90 5.03
C CYS A 235 -0.84 -4.99 5.83
N ALA A 236 -0.91 -5.54 7.04
CA ALA A 236 0.27 -5.88 7.82
C ALA A 236 0.70 -7.32 7.48
N GLY A 237 1.98 -7.49 7.16
CA GLY A 237 2.64 -8.78 7.02
C GLY A 237 3.33 -9.19 8.32
N ASN A 238 4.14 -10.26 8.26
CA ASN A 238 4.87 -10.72 9.44
C ASN A 238 6.09 -9.84 9.75
N HIS A 239 6.68 -9.17 8.75
CA HIS A 239 7.78 -8.23 8.95
C HIS A 239 7.35 -6.92 9.64
N GLU A 240 6.04 -6.69 9.82
CA GLU A 240 5.48 -5.58 10.61
C GLU A 240 5.18 -5.94 12.07
N LEU A 241 5.39 -7.19 12.49
CA LEU A 241 5.15 -7.59 13.89
C LEU A 241 6.14 -6.91 14.85
N ASP A 242 7.38 -6.68 14.39
CA ASP A 242 8.46 -6.07 15.17
C ASP A 242 8.61 -6.65 16.59
N PHE A 243 8.41 -7.97 16.70
CA PHE A 243 8.41 -8.67 17.98
C PHE A 243 9.84 -9.07 18.40
N VAL A 244 10.44 -8.26 19.27
CA VAL A 244 11.77 -8.54 19.84
C VAL A 244 11.67 -8.61 21.38
N PRO A 245 11.51 -9.82 21.95
CA PRO A 245 11.29 -10.01 23.39
C PRO A 245 12.38 -9.41 24.28
N GLU A 246 13.61 -9.35 23.77
CA GLU A 246 14.80 -8.91 24.49
C GLU A 246 14.98 -7.38 24.49
N ILE A 247 14.27 -6.68 23.59
CA ILE A 247 14.44 -5.24 23.32
C ILE A 247 13.18 -4.43 23.66
N VAL A 248 11.99 -5.04 23.53
CA VAL A 248 10.71 -4.35 23.73
C VAL A 248 9.90 -5.05 24.82
N THR A 249 9.69 -4.39 25.96
CA THR A 249 8.62 -4.75 26.89
C THR A 249 7.29 -4.52 26.17
N ILE A 250 6.65 -5.60 25.72
CA ILE A 250 5.33 -5.69 25.05
C ILE A 250 4.60 -4.34 25.02
N PHE A 251 4.89 -3.53 24.00
CA PHE A 251 4.03 -2.43 23.60
C PHE A 251 3.13 -2.95 22.47
N PRO A 252 1.87 -2.49 22.40
CA PRO A 252 0.98 -2.88 21.30
C PRO A 252 1.69 -2.56 19.99
N ILE A 253 1.68 -3.52 19.06
CA ILE A 253 2.29 -3.45 17.72
C ILE A 253 2.16 -2.02 17.18
N HIS A 254 3.26 -1.27 17.22
CA HIS A 254 3.32 0.07 16.66
C HIS A 254 3.59 -0.10 15.17
N VAL A 255 2.59 -0.56 14.41
CA VAL A 255 2.61 -0.43 12.95
C VAL A 255 2.58 1.07 12.68
N VAL A 256 3.76 1.65 12.43
CA VAL A 256 3.90 3.06 12.08
C VAL A 256 3.40 3.34 10.66
N VAL A 257 2.96 2.29 9.97
CA VAL A 257 2.16 2.38 8.75
C VAL A 257 0.67 2.09 9.06
N TYR A 258 -0.05 3.19 9.34
CA TYR A 258 -1.49 3.37 9.17
C TYR A 258 -2.56 2.69 10.05
N ASN A 259 -3.64 3.48 10.19
CA ASN A 259 -4.99 3.08 10.54
C ASN A 259 -5.22 2.58 11.97
N SER A 260 -5.07 3.48 12.94
CA SER A 260 -5.99 3.43 14.08
C SER A 260 -7.38 3.87 13.61
N PHE A 261 -8.12 2.95 12.95
CA PHE A 261 -9.58 2.96 12.97
C PHE A 261 -10.05 2.63 14.39
N ARG A 262 -9.70 3.45 15.38
CA ARG A 262 -10.59 3.58 16.53
C ARG A 262 -11.64 4.59 16.13
N LYS A 263 -12.86 4.10 15.90
CA LYS A 263 -14.05 4.91 16.14
C LYS A 263 -13.89 5.50 17.55
N GLU A 264 -13.67 6.80 17.65
CA GLU A 264 -14.20 7.55 18.80
C GLU A 264 -15.71 7.64 18.63
#